data_AF-A0A1F3RGV2-F1
#
_entry.id   AF-A0A1F3RGV2-F1
#
_cell.length_a   1.000
_cell.length_b   1.000
_cell.length_c   1.000
_cell.angle_alpha   90.00
_cell.angle_beta   90.00
_cell.angle_gamma   90.00
#
_symmetry.space_group_name_H-M   'P 1'
#
loop_
_entity.id
_entity.type
_entity.pdbx_description
1 polymer ?
#
loop_
_entity_poly.entity_id
_entity_poly.type
_entity_poly.pdbx_seq_one_letter_code
_entity_poly.pdbx_strand_id
1 'polypeptide(L)' 'MDLTKREKEILRLIVRELDSKEIAEKLSISFHTVQSHRRNIFEKLQAKSIIALVNYAHKNKLT' A
#
# COMPACT_ATOMS: atom_id res chain seq x y z
N MET A 1 1.38 -16.08 -3.52
CA MET A 1 0.94 -14.74 -3.96
C MET A 1 1.47 -13.76 -2.95
N ASP A 2 2.59 -13.11 -3.28
CA ASP A 2 3.24 -12.15 -2.39
C ASP A 2 3.12 -10.73 -2.95
N LEU A 3 3.19 -9.75 -2.06
CA LEU A 3 3.33 -8.36 -2.47
C LEU A 3 4.68 -8.17 -3.16
N THR A 4 4.65 -7.48 -4.30
CA THR A 4 5.85 -7.03 -5.00
C THR A 4 6.63 -6.02 -4.15
N LYS A 5 7.88 -5.75 -4.51
CA LYS A 5 8.71 -4.72 -3.84
C LYS A 5 8.00 -3.36 -3.79
N ARG A 6 7.38 -2.96 -4.90
CA ARG A 6 6.66 -1.68 -5.02
C ARG A 6 5.38 -1.66 -4.19
N GLU A 7 4.63 -2.76 -4.17
CA GLU A 7 3.43 -2.89 -3.33
C GLU A 7 3.77 -2.86 -1.83
N LYS A 8 4.88 -3.50 -1.41
CA LYS A 8 5.38 -3.40 -0.03
C LYS A 8 5.78 -1.97 0.34
N GLU A 9 6.41 -1.26 -0.59
CA GLU A 9 6.77 0.15 -0.40
C GLU A 9 5.53 1.03 -0.24
N ILE A 10 4.53 0.88 -1.11
CA ILE A 10 3.26 1.61 -1.00
C ILE A 10 2.52 1.26 0.29
N LEU A 11 2.48 -0.02 0.68
CA LEU A 11 1.88 -0.45 1.94
C LEU A 11 2.55 0.23 3.15
N ARG A 12 3.89 0.34 3.18
CA ARG A 12 4.61 1.05 4.24
C ARG A 12 4.22 2.53 4.31
N LEU A 13 3.96 3.17 3.17
CA LEU A 13 3.54 4.57 3.15
C LEU A 13 2.09 4.74 3.60
N ILE A 14 1.19 3.80 3.27
CA ILE A 14 -0.18 3.77 3.79
C ILE A 14 -0.18 3.64 5.32
N VAL A 15 0.71 2.81 5.89
CA VAL A 15 0.87 2.66 7.35
C VAL A 15 1.36 3.94 8.01
N ARG A 16 2.05 4.81 7.26
CA ARG A 16 2.46 6.16 7.68
C ARG A 16 1.39 7.23 7.41
N GLU A 17 0.15 6.79 7.19
CA GLU A 17 -1.03 7.64 6.99
C GLU A 17 -0.97 8.56 5.76
N LEU A 18 -0.11 8.23 4.78
CA LEU A 18 -0.02 8.99 3.53
C LEU A 18 -1.16 8.61 2.59
N ASP A 19 -1.77 9.62 1.96
CA ASP A 19 -2.79 9.44 0.94
C ASP A 19 -2.17 9.11 -0.44
N SER A 20 -3.02 8.77 -1.43
CA SER A 20 -2.53 8.39 -2.77
C SER A 20 -1.77 9.51 -3.49
N LYS A 21 -2.05 10.79 -3.20
CA LYS A 21 -1.37 11.93 -3.83
C LYS A 21 0.00 12.12 -3.20
N GLU A 22 0.08 12.10 -1.87
CA GLU A 22 1.35 12.20 -1.14
C GLU A 22 2.28 11.04 -1.49
N ILE A 23 1.74 9.82 -1.61
CA ILE A 23 2.49 8.65 -2.07
C ILE A 23 3.00 8.85 -3.51
N ALA A 24 2.16 9.39 -4.39
CA ALA A 24 2.53 9.63 -5.78
C ALA A 24 3.69 10.62 -5.90
N GLU A 25 3.63 11.72 -5.16
CA GLU A 25 4.70 12.72 -5.07
C GLU A 25 5.99 12.11 -4.52
N LYS A 26 5.90 11.43 -3.37
CA LYS A 26 7.06 10.84 -2.68
C LYS A 26 7.76 9.77 -3.51
N LEU A 27 7.01 9.05 -4.33
CA LEU A 27 7.52 7.97 -5.16
C LEU A 27 7.76 8.40 -6.61
N SER A 28 7.56 9.68 -6.93
CA SER A 28 7.68 10.29 -8.26
C SER A 28 6.99 9.49 -9.37
N ILE A 29 5.75 9.05 -9.11
CA ILE A 29 4.89 8.32 -10.06
C ILE A 29 3.51 8.94 -10.12
N SER A 30 2.70 8.56 -11.12
CA SER A 30 1.35 9.11 -11.24
C SER A 30 0.44 8.63 -10.11
N PHE A 31 -0.52 9.47 -9.73
CA PHE A 31 -1.62 9.11 -8.81
C PHE A 31 -2.36 7.84 -9.27
N HIS A 32 -2.60 7.68 -10.57
CA HIS A 32 -3.24 6.50 -11.14
C HIS A 32 -2.41 5.23 -10.93
N THR A 33 -1.08 5.32 -11.06
CA THR A 33 -0.17 4.20 -10.79
C THR A 33 -0.27 3.78 -9.32
N VAL A 34 -0.32 4.73 -8.39
CA VAL A 34 -0.52 4.43 -6.96
C VAL A 34 -1.88 3.76 -6.72
N GLN A 35 -2.95 4.27 -7.31
CA GLN A 35 -4.29 3.68 -7.23
C GLN A 35 -4.30 2.21 -7.71
N SER A 36 -3.65 1.92 -8.85
CA SER A 36 -3.55 0.55 -9.37
C SER A 36 -2.81 -0.37 -8.40
N HIS A 37 -1.68 0.07 -7.84
CA HIS A 37 -0.97 -0.72 -6.83
C HIS A 37 -1.80 -0.92 -5.56
N ARG A 38 -2.50 0.11 -5.08
CA ARG A 38 -3.40 -0.01 -3.92
C ARG A 38 -4.46 -1.08 -4.17
N ARG A 39 -5.14 -1.03 -5.33
CA ARG A 39 -6.13 -2.06 -5.71
C ARG A 39 -5.52 -3.46 -5.67
N ASN A 40 -4.36 -3.64 -6.28
CA ASN A 40 -3.69 -4.95 -6.31
C ASN A 40 -3.29 -5.42 -4.90
N ILE A 41 -2.87 -4.52 -4.00
CA ILE A 41 -2.59 -4.85 -2.60
C ILE A 41 -3.87 -5.35 -1.91
N PHE A 42 -4.99 -4.64 -2.07
CA PHE A 42 -6.27 -5.03 -1.50
C PHE A 42 -6.72 -6.41 -1.99
N GLU A 43 -6.62 -6.66 -3.30
CA GLU A 43 -6.95 -7.95 -3.91
C GLU A 43 -6.05 -9.08 -3.40
N LYS A 44 -4.72 -8.89 -3.42
CA LYS A 44 -3.75 -9.90 -3.00
C LYS A 44 -3.87 -10.26 -1.53
N LEU A 45 -4.19 -9.29 -0.68
CA LEU A 45 -4.33 -9.50 0.76
C LEU A 45 -5.77 -9.84 1.17
N GLN A 46 -6.71 -9.87 0.21
CA GLN A 46 -8.15 -9.98 0.46
C GLN A 46 -8.64 -9.00 1.55
N ALA A 47 -8.02 -7.82 1.58
CA ALA A 47 -8.32 -6.80 2.57
C ALA A 47 -9.62 -6.08 2.18
N LYS A 48 -10.43 -5.73 3.18
CA LYS A 48 -11.69 -4.99 3.00
C LYS A 48 -11.60 -3.53 3.43
N SER A 49 -10.51 -3.14 4.08
CA SER A 49 -10.31 -1.78 4.59
C SER A 49 -8.83 -1.47 4.77
N ILE A 50 -8.52 -0.17 4.90
CA ILE A 50 -7.16 0.30 5.24
C ILE A 50 -6.71 -0.28 6.58
N ILE A 51 -7.63 -0.40 7.55
CA ILE A 51 -7.36 -1.02 8.86
C ILE A 51 -6.86 -2.45 8.69
N ALA A 52 -7.44 -3.23 7.77
CA ALA A 52 -6.96 -4.58 7.47
C ALA A 52 -5.53 -4.58 6.89
N LEU A 53 -5.19 -3.59 6.06
CA LEU A 53 -3.83 -3.41 5.52
C LEU A 53 -2.82 -3.06 6.62
N VAL A 54 -3.19 -2.15 7.52
CA VAL A 54 -2.35 -1.74 8.66
C VAL A 54 -2.09 -2.94 9.59
N ASN A 55 -3.15 -3.68 9.94
CA ASN A 55 -3.02 -4.90 10.73
C ASN A 55 -2.12 -5.95 10.06
N TYR A 56 -2.25 -6.12 8.74
CA TYR A 56 -1.36 -7.01 7.98
C TYR A 56 0.10 -6.53 8.06
N ALA A 57 0.35 -5.23 7.91
CA ALA A 57 1.69 -4.68 7.97
C ALA A 57 2.34 -4.89 9.34
N HIS A 58 1.63 -4.66 10.44
CA HIS A 58 2.12 -4.95 11.79
C HIS A 58 2.47 -6.43 11.99
N LYS A 59 1.57 -7.34 11.59
CA LYS A 59 1.80 -8.79 11.69
C LYS A 59 3.05 -9.24 10.91
N ASN A 60 3.35 -8.58 9.81
CA ASN A 60 4.46 -8.92 8.92
C ASN A 60 5.70 -8.03 9.10
N LYS A 61 5.76 -7.20 10.16
CA LYS A 61 6.88 -6.28 10.45
C LYS A 61 7.20 -5.35 9.28
N LEU A 62 6.16 -4.85 8.61
CA LEU A 62 6.21 -3.88 7.50
C LEU A 62 5.87 -2.46 7.99
N THR A 63 6.33 -2.10 9.19
CA THR A 63 6.23 -0.76 9.80
C THR A 63 7.53 0.01 9.63
#